data_AF-A0A7S0Z3I9-F1
#
_entry.id   AF-A0A7S0Z3I9-F1
#
_cell.length_a   1.000
_cell.length_b   1.000
_cell.length_c   1.000
_cell.angle_alpha   90.00
_cell.angle_beta   90.00
_cell.angle_gamma   90.00
#
_symmetry.space_group_name_H-M   'P 1'
#
loop_
_entity.id
_entity.type
_entity.pdbx_description
1 polymer ?
#
loop_
_entity_poly.entity_id
_entity_poly.type
_entity_poly.pdbx_seq_one_letter_code
_entity_poly.pdbx_strand_id
1 'polypeptide(L)'
;MAESHTDASEAQDNLIRIRNSAHIPVGLNFLKDAALKLVNDNERAAMSDVVRMLRSLFHYESLEKRDRVKTNFTLANVQKGEERLVGYDEDSLGPVSFEHSSVDFVGEFCTLMADAEFTLLTQKEWELASAEDFMFTLPVTINWASHDESLLKMFLSKNPSLASGLPQFSQRALVFKRGTGIARAKGLFIMEKIEMLLDMLVKEPFLKLIGRSQ
;
A
#
# COMPACT_ATOMS: atom_id res chain seq x y z
N MET A 1 41.87 27.69 50.60
CA MET A 1 41.33 28.37 49.40
C MET A 1 42.31 28.07 48.28
N ALA A 2 42.18 26.97 47.53
CA ALA A 2 41.22 26.77 46.43
C ALA A 2 41.32 27.97 45.46
N GLU A 3 41.80 27.86 44.22
CA GLU A 3 41.61 26.81 43.22
C GLU A 3 42.85 26.61 42.33
N SER A 4 43.00 25.38 41.85
CA SER A 4 43.97 24.92 40.86
C SER A 4 43.63 25.42 39.46
N HIS A 5 44.48 26.27 38.89
CA HIS A 5 44.51 26.56 37.46
C HIS A 5 45.88 26.18 36.92
N THR A 6 46.05 24.94 36.47
CA THR A 6 46.95 24.63 35.34
C THR A 6 46.65 23.24 34.77
N ASP A 7 46.66 23.18 33.45
CA ASP A 7 46.90 22.01 32.60
C ASP A 7 45.85 20.91 32.50
N ALA A 8 44.95 21.13 31.53
CA ALA A 8 44.60 20.09 30.57
C ALA A 8 44.25 20.73 29.22
N SER A 9 45.09 21.64 28.74
CA SER A 9 45.12 22.05 27.34
C SER A 9 46.02 21.04 26.60
N GLU A 10 45.43 19.94 26.10
CA GLU A 10 46.01 19.06 25.06
C GLU A 10 45.15 17.79 24.90
N ALA A 11 43.89 17.91 24.43
CA ALA A 11 43.11 16.76 23.98
C ALA A 11 41.93 17.11 23.05
N GLN A 12 42.02 18.21 22.29
CA GLN A 12 40.94 18.60 21.38
C GLN A 12 41.52 19.09 20.06
N ASP A 13 42.05 18.18 19.24
CA ASP A 13 42.28 18.55 17.83
C ASP A 13 42.14 17.42 16.80
N ASN A 14 41.34 16.39 17.10
CA ASN A 14 41.02 15.33 16.11
C ASN A 14 39.58 14.82 16.22
N LEU A 15 38.62 15.71 16.46
CA LEU A 15 37.20 15.38 16.23
C LEU A 15 36.72 16.07 14.95
N ILE A 16 36.70 15.32 13.86
CA ILE A 16 35.94 15.70 12.67
C ILE A 16 34.46 15.66 13.07
N ARG A 17 33.92 16.82 13.44
CA ARG A 17 32.49 16.99 13.68
C ARG A 17 31.79 16.94 12.32
N ILE A 18 31.39 15.75 11.91
CA ILE A 18 30.51 15.56 10.75
C ILE A 18 29.27 16.40 11.05
N ARG A 19 29.11 17.54 10.36
CA ARG A 19 27.86 18.28 10.39
C ARG A 19 26.80 17.32 9.91
N ASN A 20 25.88 16.95 10.79
CA ASN A 20 24.73 16.16 10.43
C ASN A 20 23.94 17.01 9.43
N SER A 21 24.19 16.81 8.13
CA SER A 21 23.36 17.43 7.10
C SER A 21 21.99 16.83 7.31
N ALA A 22 21.08 17.60 7.89
CA ALA A 22 19.69 17.20 8.02
C ALA A 22 19.16 16.95 6.59
N HIS A 23 19.20 15.69 6.18
CA HIS A 23 18.70 15.29 4.88
C HIS A 23 17.18 15.21 5.01
N ILE A 24 16.52 16.30 4.62
CA ILE A 24 15.07 16.28 4.41
C ILE A 24 14.87 15.73 3.00
N PRO A 25 14.31 14.52 2.84
CA PRO A 25 14.05 13.99 1.51
C PRO A 25 12.93 14.81 0.86
N VAL A 26 13.31 15.74 -0.01
CA VAL A 26 12.36 16.56 -0.77
C VAL A 26 12.02 15.85 -2.07
N GLY A 27 10.73 15.67 -2.36
CA GLY A 27 10.28 15.08 -3.61
C GLY A 27 10.59 15.99 -4.80
N LEU A 28 10.97 15.41 -5.96
CA LEU A 28 11.23 16.17 -7.18
C LEU A 28 9.98 16.95 -7.67
N ASN A 29 8.77 16.46 -7.37
CA ASN A 29 7.53 17.18 -7.64
C ASN A 29 7.44 18.48 -6.84
N PHE A 30 7.77 18.41 -5.55
CA PHE A 30 7.83 19.60 -4.70
C PHE A 30 8.85 20.61 -5.21
N LEU A 31 10.04 20.15 -5.64
CA LEU A 31 11.05 21.04 -6.24
C LEU A 31 10.59 21.65 -7.58
N LYS A 32 9.88 20.87 -8.41
CA LYS A 32 9.27 21.36 -9.65
C LYS A 32 8.26 22.46 -9.34
N ASP A 33 7.35 22.23 -8.40
CA ASP A 33 6.29 23.18 -8.05
C ASP A 33 6.87 24.45 -7.42
N ALA A 34 7.90 24.30 -6.58
CA ALA A 34 8.69 25.42 -6.05
C ALA A 34 9.33 26.26 -7.16
N ALA A 35 10.04 25.59 -8.07
CA ALA A 35 10.74 26.25 -9.17
C ALA A 35 9.77 26.96 -10.11
N LEU A 36 8.61 26.37 -10.40
CA LEU A 36 7.58 26.99 -11.24
C LEU A 36 6.90 28.18 -10.58
N LYS A 37 6.86 28.25 -9.25
CA LYS A 37 6.33 29.41 -8.50
C LYS A 37 7.35 30.54 -8.34
N LEU A 38 8.64 30.23 -8.26
CA LEU A 38 9.72 31.22 -8.12
C LEU A 38 10.09 31.92 -9.44
N VAL A 39 9.70 31.33 -10.57
CA VAL A 39 10.02 31.81 -11.92
C VAL A 39 8.87 32.67 -12.47
N ASN A 40 9.21 33.73 -13.18
CA ASN A 40 8.25 34.61 -13.84
C ASN A 40 7.40 33.84 -14.88
N ASP A 41 6.17 34.26 -15.11
CA ASP A 41 5.23 33.55 -16.01
C ASP A 41 5.78 33.32 -17.43
N ASN A 42 6.62 34.23 -17.94
CA ASN A 42 7.26 34.12 -19.25
C ASN A 42 8.33 33.01 -19.34
N GLU A 43 8.90 32.59 -18.20
CA GLU A 43 10.01 31.63 -18.14
C GLU A 43 9.58 30.24 -17.63
N ARG A 44 8.31 30.08 -17.22
CA ARG A 44 7.77 28.79 -16.73
C ARG A 44 7.89 27.67 -17.76
N ALA A 45 7.74 27.99 -19.05
CA ALA A 45 7.89 27.01 -20.13
C ALA A 45 9.33 26.48 -20.20
N ALA A 46 10.32 27.37 -20.17
CA ALA A 46 11.73 27.00 -20.18
C ALA A 46 12.12 26.20 -18.93
N MET A 47 11.62 26.59 -17.75
CA MET A 47 11.84 25.86 -16.51
C MET A 47 11.23 24.44 -16.56
N SER A 48 10.01 24.30 -17.12
CA SER A 48 9.38 23.00 -17.31
C SER A 48 10.20 22.10 -18.23
N ASP A 49 10.79 22.64 -19.29
CA ASP A 49 11.68 21.89 -20.19
C ASP A 49 12.98 21.43 -19.52
N VAL A 50 13.58 22.27 -18.68
CA VAL A 50 14.75 21.89 -17.87
C VAL A 50 14.39 20.75 -16.91
N VAL A 51 13.26 20.84 -16.22
CA VAL A 51 12.77 19.78 -15.33
C VAL A 51 12.50 18.49 -16.11
N ARG A 52 11.93 18.58 -17.31
CA ARG A 52 11.71 17.43 -18.19
C ARG A 52 13.03 16.78 -18.63
N MET A 53 14.03 17.59 -18.99
CA MET A 53 15.35 17.10 -19.38
C MET A 53 16.05 16.40 -18.20
N LEU A 54 16.02 16.99 -17.00
CA LEU A 54 16.50 16.34 -15.77
C LEU A 54 15.78 15.02 -15.50
N ARG A 55 14.45 14.97 -15.70
CA ARG A 55 13.67 13.75 -15.53
C ARG A 55 14.03 12.67 -16.54
N SER A 56 14.31 13.03 -17.80
CA SER A 56 14.72 12.05 -18.83
C SER A 56 16.05 11.34 -18.53
N LEU A 57 16.89 11.91 -17.66
CA LEU A 57 18.12 11.24 -17.21
C LEU A 57 17.79 10.01 -16.35
N PHE A 58 16.66 10.04 -15.64
CA PHE A 58 16.18 8.92 -14.83
C PHE A 58 15.19 8.07 -15.64
N HIS A 59 15.68 7.03 -16.31
CA HIS A 59 14.83 6.15 -17.13
C HIS A 59 13.88 5.32 -16.26
N TYR A 60 12.63 5.77 -16.12
CA TYR A 60 11.53 4.93 -15.67
C TYR A 60 10.37 5.07 -16.67
N GLU A 61 9.87 3.94 -17.17
CA GLU A 61 8.77 3.87 -18.18
C GLU A 61 7.42 4.42 -17.67
N SER A 62 7.33 4.87 -16.42
CA SER A 62 6.10 5.39 -15.82
C SER A 62 6.37 6.42 -14.71
N LEU A 63 7.31 7.35 -14.92
CA LEU A 63 7.59 8.43 -13.96
C LEU A 63 6.35 9.23 -13.58
N GLU A 64 5.52 9.62 -14.55
CA GLU A 64 4.34 10.46 -14.31
C GLU A 64 3.28 9.73 -13.49
N LYS A 65 3.00 8.46 -13.81
CA LYS A 65 2.05 7.63 -13.04
C LYS A 65 2.52 7.48 -11.59
N ARG A 66 3.81 7.16 -11.39
CA ARG A 66 4.41 7.04 -10.05
C ARG A 66 4.31 8.35 -9.27
N ASP A 67 4.68 9.47 -9.92
CA ASP A 67 4.67 10.79 -9.30
C ASP A 67 3.25 11.19 -8.90
N ARG A 68 2.26 10.92 -9.74
CA ARG A 68 0.84 11.20 -9.47
C ARG A 68 0.31 10.35 -8.32
N VAL A 69 0.56 9.03 -8.32
CA VAL A 69 0.20 8.14 -7.21
C VAL A 69 0.88 8.55 -5.91
N LYS A 70 2.15 8.98 -5.95
CA LYS A 70 2.87 9.46 -4.77
C LYS A 70 2.30 10.77 -4.23
N THR A 71 1.98 11.72 -5.10
CA THR A 71 1.32 12.98 -4.72
C THR A 71 -0.06 12.70 -4.11
N ASN A 72 -0.88 11.89 -4.78
CA ASN A 72 -2.22 11.49 -4.33
C ASN A 72 -2.18 10.71 -3.01
N PHE A 73 -1.19 9.84 -2.79
CA PHE A 73 -0.99 9.18 -1.51
C PHE A 73 -0.63 10.16 -0.40
N THR A 74 0.25 11.13 -0.69
CA THR A 74 0.62 12.17 0.27
C THR A 74 -0.59 13.02 0.66
N LEU A 75 -1.47 13.28 -0.32
CA LEU A 75 -2.74 13.96 -0.14
C LEU A 75 -3.72 13.16 0.74
N ALA A 76 -3.86 11.86 0.48
CA ALA A 76 -4.83 11.01 1.18
C ALA A 76 -4.37 10.53 2.57
N ASN A 77 -3.07 10.52 2.87
CA ASN A 77 -2.49 9.99 4.11
C ASN A 77 -2.54 10.97 5.30
N VAL A 78 -3.69 11.60 5.49
CA VAL A 78 -3.92 12.56 6.59
C VAL A 78 -4.48 11.79 7.79
N GLN A 79 -3.81 11.87 8.95
CA GLN A 79 -4.33 11.27 10.17
C GLN A 79 -5.56 12.04 10.66
N LYS A 80 -6.54 11.33 11.24
CA LYS A 80 -7.73 11.95 11.82
C LYS A 80 -7.33 12.93 12.93
N GLY A 81 -7.45 14.23 12.67
CA GLY A 81 -7.07 15.31 13.59
C GLY A 81 -5.73 16.00 13.28
N GLU A 82 -4.99 15.54 12.28
CA GLU A 82 -3.87 16.31 11.69
C GLU A 82 -4.37 17.09 10.48
N GLU A 83 -4.18 18.40 10.45
CA GLU A 83 -4.28 19.18 9.22
C GLU A 83 -2.89 19.16 8.56
N ARG A 84 -2.71 18.36 7.51
CA ARG A 84 -1.50 18.47 6.68
C ARG A 84 -1.78 19.38 5.51
N LEU A 85 -1.04 20.47 5.45
CA LEU A 85 -0.87 21.29 4.26
C LEU A 85 -0.17 20.42 3.21
N VAL A 86 -0.90 20.06 2.14
CA VAL A 86 -0.32 19.30 1.03
C VAL A 86 -0.22 20.23 -0.17
N GLY A 87 0.93 20.90 -0.25
CA GLY A 87 1.19 21.91 -1.26
C GLY A 87 2.22 22.94 -0.77
N TYR A 88 2.52 23.90 -1.63
CA TYR A 88 3.32 25.08 -1.30
C TYR A 88 2.47 26.25 -0.77
N ASP A 89 1.15 26.15 -0.83
CA ASP A 89 0.20 27.17 -0.35
C ASP A 89 -0.61 26.62 0.83
N GLU A 90 -1.11 27.54 1.64
CA GLU A 90 -2.10 27.30 2.70
C GLU A 90 -3.49 26.92 2.16
N ASP A 91 -3.59 26.42 0.92
CA ASP A 91 -4.83 25.91 0.35
C ASP A 91 -5.14 24.55 0.99
N SER A 92 -5.82 24.61 2.15
CA SER A 92 -6.46 23.45 2.74
C SER A 92 -7.47 22.90 1.73
N LEU A 93 -7.26 21.65 1.29
CA LEU A 93 -8.29 20.94 0.54
C LEU A 93 -9.54 20.85 1.41
N GLY A 94 -10.62 21.47 0.96
CA GLY A 94 -11.92 21.34 1.63
C GLY A 94 -12.31 19.86 1.72
N PRO A 95 -13.12 19.47 2.73
CA PRO A 95 -13.40 18.06 3.03
C PRO A 95 -13.95 17.28 1.83
N VAL A 96 -14.79 17.92 1.01
CA VAL A 96 -15.37 17.32 -0.21
C VAL A 96 -14.30 17.08 -1.30
N SER A 97 -13.35 18.02 -1.45
CA SER A 97 -12.28 17.88 -2.44
C SER A 97 -11.26 16.81 -2.05
N PHE A 98 -11.02 16.65 -0.74
CA PHE A 98 -10.20 15.57 -0.20
C PHE A 98 -10.82 14.20 -0.45
N GLU A 99 -12.13 14.03 -0.21
CA GLU A 99 -12.83 12.77 -0.50
C GLU A 99 -12.77 12.42 -1.99
N HIS A 100 -12.95 13.39 -2.88
CA HIS A 100 -12.84 13.15 -4.32
C HIS A 100 -11.43 12.71 -4.72
N SER A 101 -10.40 13.43 -4.26
CA SER A 101 -9.00 13.11 -4.54
C SER A 101 -8.61 11.72 -3.99
N SER A 102 -9.15 11.35 -2.83
CA SER A 102 -8.92 10.04 -2.21
C SER A 102 -9.56 8.89 -3.00
N VAL A 103 -10.73 9.10 -3.60
CA VAL A 103 -11.36 8.12 -4.50
C VAL A 103 -10.57 7.99 -5.81
N ASP A 104 -10.11 9.11 -6.36
CA ASP A 104 -9.27 9.12 -7.58
C ASP A 104 -7.94 8.38 -7.34
N PHE A 105 -7.34 8.58 -6.17
CA PHE A 105 -6.15 7.86 -5.74
C PHE A 105 -6.35 6.33 -5.78
N VAL A 106 -7.44 5.82 -5.21
CA VAL A 106 -7.72 4.37 -5.21
C VAL A 106 -7.91 3.85 -6.64
N GLY A 107 -8.56 4.62 -7.51
CA GLY A 107 -8.70 4.27 -8.91
C GLY A 107 -7.34 4.12 -9.60
N GLU A 108 -6.48 5.13 -9.46
CA GLU A 108 -5.13 5.10 -10.04
C GLU A 108 -4.27 3.97 -9.46
N PHE A 109 -4.39 3.72 -8.16
CA PHE A 109 -3.69 2.61 -7.50
C PHE A 109 -4.16 1.27 -8.05
N CYS A 110 -5.47 1.06 -8.23
CA CYS A 110 -6.00 -0.15 -8.85
C CYS A 110 -5.47 -0.35 -10.28
N THR A 111 -5.41 0.71 -11.09
CA THR A 111 -4.83 0.64 -12.43
C THR A 111 -3.34 0.33 -12.41
N LEU A 112 -2.57 0.94 -11.50
CA LEU A 112 -1.15 0.64 -11.33
C LEU A 112 -0.92 -0.82 -10.94
N MET A 113 -1.75 -1.35 -10.04
CA MET A 113 -1.69 -2.75 -9.63
C MET A 113 -2.05 -3.67 -10.80
N ALA A 114 -3.04 -3.33 -11.61
CA ALA A 114 -3.38 -4.07 -12.82
C ALA A 114 -2.24 -4.04 -13.87
N ASP A 115 -1.62 -2.87 -14.10
CA ASP A 115 -0.44 -2.72 -14.97
C ASP A 115 0.75 -3.58 -14.48
N ALA A 116 0.82 -3.83 -13.18
CA ALA A 116 1.85 -4.67 -12.55
C ALA A 116 1.45 -6.17 -12.44
N GLU A 117 0.41 -6.60 -13.16
CA GLU A 117 -0.11 -7.98 -13.19
C GLU A 117 -0.60 -8.48 -11.82
N PHE A 118 -1.10 -7.57 -10.98
CA PHE A 118 -1.86 -7.95 -9.79
C PHE A 118 -3.34 -8.09 -10.14
N THR A 119 -3.97 -9.10 -9.57
CA THR A 119 -5.43 -9.31 -9.66
C THR A 119 -6.04 -9.12 -8.29
N LEU A 120 -7.27 -8.62 -8.24
CA LEU A 120 -8.02 -8.54 -6.99
C LEU A 120 -8.47 -9.94 -6.57
N LEU A 121 -8.44 -10.20 -5.26
CA LEU A 121 -8.97 -11.43 -4.69
C LEU A 121 -10.49 -11.49 -4.91
N THR A 122 -10.98 -12.63 -5.40
CA THR A 122 -12.42 -12.86 -5.56
C THR A 122 -13.04 -13.56 -4.36
N GLN A 123 -14.35 -13.43 -4.17
CA GLN A 123 -15.07 -14.13 -3.09
C GLN A 123 -14.89 -15.66 -3.14
N LYS A 124 -14.87 -16.25 -4.34
CA LYS A 124 -14.66 -17.69 -4.53
C LYS A 124 -13.27 -18.15 -4.08
N GLU A 125 -12.24 -17.35 -4.37
CA GLU A 125 -10.87 -17.65 -3.96
C GLU A 125 -10.68 -17.46 -2.46
N TRP A 126 -11.37 -16.50 -1.85
CA TRP A 126 -11.41 -16.31 -0.40
C TRP A 126 -12.04 -17.51 0.31
N GLU A 127 -13.17 -18.01 -0.19
CA GLU A 127 -13.84 -19.20 0.35
C GLU A 127 -12.96 -20.44 0.24
N LEU A 128 -12.30 -20.65 -0.91
CA LEU A 128 -11.36 -21.74 -1.10
C LEU A 128 -10.18 -21.65 -0.12
N ALA A 129 -9.57 -20.46 0.01
CA ALA A 129 -8.46 -20.24 0.94
C ALA A 129 -8.87 -20.45 2.41
N SER A 130 -10.11 -20.12 2.76
CA SER A 130 -10.66 -20.34 4.11
C SER A 130 -10.94 -21.82 4.39
N ALA A 131 -11.21 -22.62 3.36
CA ALA A 131 -11.53 -24.04 3.48
C ALA A 131 -10.31 -24.96 3.52
N GLU A 132 -9.21 -24.60 2.83
CA GLU A 132 -8.03 -25.46 2.69
C GLU A 132 -7.05 -25.39 3.89
N ASP A 133 -7.43 -24.71 4.98
CA ASP A 133 -6.66 -24.61 6.25
C ASP A 133 -5.15 -24.35 6.04
N PHE A 134 -4.80 -23.51 5.05
CA PHE A 134 -3.43 -23.03 4.84
C PHE A 134 -2.98 -22.02 5.89
N MET A 135 -3.82 -21.74 6.88
CA MET A 135 -3.58 -20.69 7.86
C MET A 135 -2.42 -21.10 8.76
N PHE A 136 -1.45 -20.20 8.87
CA PHE A 136 -0.56 -20.16 10.03
C PHE A 136 -1.42 -20.29 11.30
N THR A 137 -1.09 -21.24 12.18
CA THR A 137 -1.78 -21.48 13.46
C THR A 137 -1.66 -20.34 14.48
N LEU A 138 -1.14 -19.18 14.05
CA LEU A 138 -1.04 -17.99 14.87
C LEU A 138 -2.39 -17.26 14.84
N PRO A 139 -3.01 -16.99 16.00
CA PRO A 139 -4.22 -16.19 16.05
C PRO A 139 -3.89 -14.74 15.69
N VAL A 140 -4.19 -14.36 14.45
CA VAL A 140 -4.10 -12.97 13.97
C VAL A 140 -5.51 -12.39 13.99
N THR A 141 -5.76 -11.39 14.85
CA THR A 141 -7.02 -10.66 14.89
C THR A 141 -6.85 -9.31 14.20
N ILE A 142 -7.72 -9.02 13.23
CA ILE A 142 -7.73 -7.73 12.53
C ILE A 142 -8.66 -6.78 13.28
N ASN A 143 -8.16 -5.62 13.69
CA ASN A 143 -8.99 -4.57 14.29
C ASN A 143 -9.74 -3.78 13.20
N TRP A 144 -10.91 -4.28 12.80
CA TRP A 144 -11.74 -3.66 11.77
C TRP A 144 -12.24 -2.26 12.13
N ALA A 145 -12.31 -1.90 13.41
CA ALA A 145 -12.77 -0.58 13.86
C ALA A 145 -11.79 0.55 13.54
N SER A 146 -10.53 0.22 13.25
CA SER A 146 -9.50 1.20 12.87
C SER A 146 -9.52 1.55 11.38
N HIS A 147 -10.29 0.84 10.56
CA HIS A 147 -10.36 1.06 9.12
C HIS A 147 -11.50 2.01 8.76
N ASP A 148 -11.25 2.91 7.81
CA ASP A 148 -12.29 3.74 7.22
C ASP A 148 -13.17 2.90 6.27
N GLU A 149 -14.49 2.96 6.45
CA GLU A 149 -15.46 2.25 5.64
C GLU A 149 -16.03 3.13 4.51
N SER A 150 -15.82 4.46 4.57
CA SER A 150 -16.48 5.40 3.68
C SER A 150 -15.82 5.45 2.30
N LEU A 151 -14.49 5.52 2.26
CA LEU A 151 -13.71 5.70 1.04
C LEU A 151 -13.87 4.54 0.05
N LEU A 152 -13.63 3.30 0.48
CA LEU A 152 -13.74 2.12 -0.40
C LEU A 152 -15.19 1.86 -0.82
N LYS A 153 -16.16 2.13 0.06
CA LYS A 153 -17.58 2.03 -0.26
C LYS A 153 -17.98 3.02 -1.36
N MET A 154 -17.50 4.27 -1.29
CA MET A 154 -17.71 5.26 -2.36
C MET A 154 -17.01 4.88 -3.66
N PHE A 155 -15.79 4.33 -3.58
CA PHE A 155 -15.08 3.88 -4.77
C PHE A 155 -15.79 2.71 -5.48
N LEU A 156 -16.26 1.72 -4.71
CA LEU A 156 -16.96 0.55 -5.23
C LEU A 156 -18.36 0.89 -5.75
N SER A 157 -19.05 1.88 -5.16
CA SER A 157 -20.36 2.33 -5.66
C SER A 157 -20.25 3.02 -7.02
N LYS A 158 -19.15 3.76 -7.27
CA LYS A 158 -18.84 4.33 -8.59
C LYS A 158 -18.43 3.26 -9.62
N ASN A 159 -17.94 2.10 -9.18
CA ASN A 159 -17.44 1.02 -10.04
C ASN A 159 -18.15 -0.32 -9.76
N PRO A 160 -19.45 -0.44 -10.10
CA PRO A 160 -20.26 -1.62 -9.74
C PRO A 160 -19.78 -2.92 -10.41
N SER A 161 -19.15 -2.84 -11.59
CA SER A 161 -18.55 -3.99 -12.28
C SER A 161 -17.45 -4.64 -11.43
N LEU A 162 -16.62 -3.84 -10.79
CA LEU A 162 -15.54 -4.29 -9.90
C LEU A 162 -16.10 -4.90 -8.62
N ALA A 163 -17.18 -4.34 -8.08
CA ALA A 163 -17.79 -4.77 -6.82
C ALA A 163 -18.40 -6.18 -6.88
N SER A 164 -18.89 -6.62 -8.05
CA SER A 164 -19.66 -7.87 -8.19
C SER A 164 -18.88 -9.17 -7.88
N GLY A 165 -17.54 -9.14 -7.95
CA GLY A 165 -16.69 -10.31 -7.74
C GLY A 165 -15.89 -10.31 -6.43
N LEU A 166 -15.98 -9.23 -5.65
CA LEU A 166 -15.10 -8.97 -4.53
C LEU A 166 -15.61 -9.59 -3.20
N PRO A 167 -14.70 -9.93 -2.26
CA PRO A 167 -15.07 -10.45 -0.96
C PRO A 167 -15.94 -9.51 -0.13
N GLN A 168 -16.71 -10.05 0.83
CA GLN A 168 -17.57 -9.24 1.72
C GLN A 168 -16.81 -8.13 2.48
N PHE A 169 -15.53 -8.34 2.82
CA PHE A 169 -14.70 -7.35 3.52
C PHE A 169 -14.12 -6.25 2.59
N SER A 170 -14.41 -6.29 1.29
CA SER A 170 -13.80 -5.37 0.30
C SER A 170 -14.22 -3.91 0.46
N GLN A 171 -15.27 -3.66 1.25
CA GLN A 171 -15.64 -2.30 1.66
C GLN A 171 -14.68 -1.70 2.70
N ARG A 172 -13.81 -2.52 3.31
CA ARG A 172 -12.85 -2.11 4.35
C ARG A 172 -11.40 -2.33 3.94
N ALA A 173 -11.12 -3.37 3.15
CA ALA A 173 -9.78 -3.66 2.67
C ALA A 173 -9.80 -4.32 1.29
N LEU A 174 -8.94 -3.86 0.38
CA LEU A 174 -8.71 -4.51 -0.91
C LEU A 174 -7.47 -5.40 -0.83
N VAL A 175 -7.62 -6.66 -1.23
CA VAL A 175 -6.52 -7.62 -1.27
C VAL A 175 -6.12 -7.85 -2.72
N PHE A 176 -4.88 -7.49 -3.03
CA PHE A 176 -4.26 -7.75 -4.32
C PHE A 176 -3.38 -8.99 -4.22
N LYS A 177 -3.49 -9.85 -5.22
CA LYS A 177 -2.66 -11.05 -5.35
C LYS A 177 -1.88 -11.00 -6.66
N ARG A 178 -0.66 -11.50 -6.62
CA ARG A 178 0.20 -11.73 -7.78
C ARG A 178 0.86 -13.08 -7.62
N GLY A 179 0.71 -13.93 -8.63
CA GLY A 179 1.17 -15.31 -8.59
C GLY A 179 0.57 -16.11 -9.73
N THR A 180 1.42 -16.92 -10.37
CA THR A 180 1.05 -17.74 -11.52
C THR A 180 0.28 -18.98 -11.09
N GLY A 181 -1.01 -19.00 -11.41
CA GLY A 181 -1.80 -20.22 -11.54
C GLY A 181 -2.25 -20.88 -10.24
N ILE A 182 -3.39 -21.56 -10.34
CA ILE A 182 -3.82 -22.57 -9.37
C ILE A 182 -2.67 -23.57 -9.23
N ALA A 183 -2.27 -23.89 -8.00
CA ALA A 183 -1.38 -25.01 -7.72
C ALA A 183 -2.09 -26.31 -8.15
N ARG A 184 -2.06 -26.61 -9.45
CA ARG A 184 -2.51 -27.88 -10.00
C ARG A 184 -1.40 -28.89 -9.79
N ALA A 185 -1.42 -29.54 -8.64
CA ALA A 185 -0.70 -30.78 -8.50
C ALA A 185 -1.38 -31.79 -9.46
N LYS A 186 -0.68 -32.22 -10.52
CA LYS A 186 -1.10 -33.32 -11.40
C LYS A 186 -0.26 -34.55 -11.05
N GLY A 187 -0.89 -35.55 -10.47
CA GLY A 187 -0.30 -36.81 -10.06
C GLY A 187 -1.39 -37.87 -9.94
N LEU A 188 -1.00 -39.13 -9.76
CA LEU A 188 -1.95 -40.23 -9.55
C LEU A 188 -2.64 -40.16 -8.17
N PHE A 189 -2.06 -39.43 -7.21
CA PHE A 189 -2.57 -39.20 -5.84
C PHE A 189 -3.19 -40.46 -5.21
N ILE A 190 -2.51 -41.59 -5.36
CA ILE A 190 -3.07 -42.89 -4.99
C ILE A 190 -3.28 -42.95 -3.47
N MET A 191 -2.34 -42.40 -2.69
CA MET A 191 -2.50 -42.36 -1.23
C MET A 191 -3.61 -41.43 -0.79
N GLU A 192 -3.73 -40.22 -1.35
CA GLU A 192 -4.82 -39.32 -1.00
C GLU A 192 -6.18 -39.91 -1.39
N LYS A 193 -6.27 -40.64 -2.51
CA LYS A 193 -7.49 -41.35 -2.91
C LYS A 193 -7.83 -42.51 -2.00
N ILE A 194 -6.83 -43.26 -1.53
CA ILE A 194 -7.03 -44.35 -0.55
C ILE A 194 -7.48 -43.78 0.79
N GLU A 195 -6.89 -42.68 1.25
CA GLU A 195 -7.32 -41.99 2.46
C GLU A 195 -8.76 -41.46 2.32
N MET A 196 -9.12 -40.85 1.18
CA MET A 196 -10.48 -40.40 0.92
C MET A 196 -11.49 -41.57 0.90
N LEU A 197 -11.09 -42.71 0.31
CA LEU A 197 -11.90 -43.93 0.32
C LEU A 197 -12.05 -44.52 1.71
N LEU A 198 -10.99 -44.53 2.52
CA LEU A 198 -11.04 -44.98 3.92
C LEU A 198 -11.92 -44.08 4.77
N ASP A 199 -11.85 -42.77 4.59
CA ASP A 199 -12.72 -41.81 5.27
C ASP A 199 -14.20 -42.04 4.88
N MET A 200 -14.50 -42.28 3.60
CA MET A 200 -15.87 -42.53 3.13
C MET A 200 -16.40 -43.93 3.50
N LEU A 201 -15.59 -44.99 3.40
CA LEU A 201 -16.04 -46.38 3.60
C LEU A 201 -15.93 -46.85 5.04
N VAL A 202 -15.04 -46.27 5.85
CA VAL A 202 -14.78 -46.73 7.21
C VAL A 202 -15.20 -45.67 8.21
N LYS A 203 -14.72 -44.44 8.07
CA LYS A 203 -14.92 -43.40 9.08
C LYS A 203 -16.34 -42.87 9.10
N GLU A 204 -16.95 -42.54 7.96
CA GLU A 204 -18.34 -42.09 7.88
C GLU A 204 -19.37 -43.12 8.39
N PRO A 205 -19.34 -44.41 8.00
CA PRO A 205 -20.28 -45.39 8.52
C PRO A 205 -20.00 -45.74 9.98
N PHE A 206 -18.74 -45.74 10.42
CA PHE A 206 -18.38 -45.96 11.83
C PHE A 206 -18.83 -44.80 12.73
N LEU A 207 -18.72 -43.54 12.25
CA LEU A 207 -19.26 -42.36 12.92
C LEU A 207 -20.80 -42.35 12.95
N LYS A 208 -21.46 -42.79 11.87
CA LYS A 208 -22.91 -43.03 11.85
C LYS A 208 -23.34 -44.12 12.84
N LEU A 209 -22.53 -45.17 12.99
CA LEU A 209 -22.79 -46.27 13.94
C LEU A 209 -22.58 -45.84 15.40
N ILE A 210 -21.65 -44.91 15.65
CA ILE A 210 -21.34 -44.37 16.99
C ILE A 210 -22.23 -43.15 17.34
N GLY A 211 -23.13 -42.74 16.44
CA GLY A 211 -24.14 -41.72 16.72
C GLY A 211 -23.60 -40.29 16.87
N ARG A 212 -22.37 -40.03 16.43
CA ARG A 212 -21.83 -38.66 16.29
C ARG A 212 -21.94 -38.24 14.83
N SER A 213 -23.10 -37.72 14.47
CA SER A 213 -23.23 -36.85 13.30
C SER A 213 -22.43 -35.58 13.59
N GLN A 214 -21.52 -35.19 12.67
CA GLN A 214 -21.24 -33.75 12.51
C GLN A 214 -22.49 -33.06 11.95
#